data_AF-A0A7Y5LX06-F1
#
_entry.id   AF-A0A7Y5LX06-F1
#
_cell.length_a   1.000
_cell.length_b   1.000
_cell.length_c   1.000
_cell.angle_alpha   90.00
_cell.angle_beta   90.00
_cell.angle_gamma   90.00
#
_symmetry.space_group_name_H-M   'P 1'
#
loop_
_entity.id
_entity.type
_entity.pdbx_description
1 polymer ?
#
loop_
_entity_poly.entity_id
_entity_poly.type
_entity_poly.pdbx_seq_one_letter_code
_entity_poly.pdbx_strand_id
1 'polypeptide(L)'
;MAARLLASVEEVRGGGVRVVDVRRLQAYEGGHIPGAVKLDIYEHHWPDTSPRGVRLFVWQMQEVMRRIGVTGRERVVAVDEDSGMLAARLVWTLVWLGHPDAALLDGGMGAWRAAGGAIETR
;
A
#
# COMPACT_ATOMS: atom_id res chain seq x y z
N MET A 1 -4.12 -20.38 -6.86
CA MET A 1 -4.46 -19.13 -7.59
C MET A 1 -3.23 -18.25 -7.61
N ALA A 2 -2.81 -17.73 -8.76
CA ALA A 2 -1.75 -16.74 -8.82
C ALA A 2 -2.27 -15.41 -8.28
N ALA A 3 -1.57 -14.79 -7.33
CA ALA A 3 -1.92 -13.47 -6.84
C ALA A 3 -1.71 -12.45 -7.97
N ARG A 4 -2.74 -11.66 -8.28
CA ARG A 4 -2.63 -10.56 -9.26
C ARG A 4 -1.95 -9.38 -8.57
N LEU A 5 -0.62 -9.31 -8.70
CA LEU A 5 0.22 -8.31 -8.04
C LEU A 5 0.13 -6.90 -8.64
N LEU A 6 -0.57 -6.73 -9.77
CA LEU A 6 -0.80 -5.45 -10.43
C LEU A 6 -2.29 -5.14 -10.55
N ALA A 7 -2.70 -4.01 -9.99
CA ALA A 7 -4.01 -3.40 -10.14
C ALA A 7 -3.95 -2.34 -11.26
N SER A 8 -4.98 -2.26 -12.10
CA SER A 8 -5.05 -1.21 -13.13
C SER A 8 -5.65 0.08 -12.57
N VAL A 9 -5.51 1.17 -13.32
CA VAL A 9 -6.17 2.46 -13.00
C VAL A 9 -7.69 2.30 -12.97
N GLU A 10 -8.27 1.53 -13.88
CA GLU A 10 -9.72 1.29 -13.96
C GLU A 10 -10.23 0.55 -12.73
N GLU A 11 -9.46 -0.42 -12.24
CA GLU A 11 -9.76 -1.14 -11.00
C GLU A 11 -9.81 -0.18 -9.80
N VAL A 12 -8.81 0.70 -9.67
CA VAL A 12 -8.79 1.71 -8.59
C VAL A 12 -9.95 2.70 -8.72
N ARG A 13 -10.28 3.14 -9.94
CA ARG A 13 -11.43 4.02 -10.23
C ARG A 13 -12.77 3.38 -9.92
N GLY A 14 -12.89 2.06 -10.14
CA GLY A 14 -14.09 1.28 -9.83
C GLY A 14 -14.40 1.22 -8.33
N GLY A 15 -13.45 1.60 -7.48
CA GLY A 15 -13.59 1.55 -6.03
C GLY A 15 -13.51 0.13 -5.49
N GLY A 16 -13.96 -0.07 -4.26
CA GLY A 16 -13.88 -1.39 -3.58
C GLY A 16 -12.46 -1.81 -3.19
N VAL A 17 -11.47 -0.91 -3.32
CA VAL A 17 -10.09 -1.12 -2.91
C VAL A 17 -9.69 -0.16 -1.80
N ARG A 18 -8.78 -0.61 -0.93
CA ARG A 18 -8.08 0.25 0.03
C ARG A 18 -6.80 0.75 -0.64
N VAL A 19 -6.80 2.00 -1.07
CA VAL A 19 -5.59 2.64 -1.61
C VAL A 19 -4.69 3.08 -0.47
N VAL A 20 -3.43 2.65 -0.50
CA VAL A 20 -2.40 3.02 0.48
C VAL A 20 -1.26 3.72 -0.26
N ASP A 21 -1.12 5.02 -0.05
CA ASP A 21 -0.03 5.81 -0.63
C ASP A 21 1.20 5.70 0.27
N VAL A 22 2.27 5.12 -0.28
CA VAL A 22 3.52 4.85 0.42
C VAL A 22 4.63 5.83 0.06
N ARG A 23 4.35 6.83 -0.78
CA ARG A 23 5.32 7.87 -1.15
C ARG A 23 5.67 8.74 0.05
N ARG A 24 6.66 9.60 -0.10
CA ARG A 24 7.03 10.59 0.95
C ARG A 24 5.85 11.52 1.26
N LEU A 25 5.78 12.02 2.49
CA LEU A 25 4.70 12.90 2.94
C LEU A 25 4.45 14.09 2.01
N GLN A 26 5.52 14.77 1.59
CA GLN A 26 5.43 15.90 0.66
C GLN A 26 4.75 15.55 -0.68
N ALA A 27 5.00 14.35 -1.22
CA ALA A 27 4.39 13.91 -2.47
C ALA A 27 2.91 13.55 -2.29
N TYR A 28 2.55 13.00 -1.13
CA TYR A 28 1.14 12.75 -0.76
C TYR A 28 0.38 14.07 -0.59
N GLU A 29 0.91 15.01 0.20
CA GLU A 29 0.28 16.32 0.44
C GLU A 29 0.16 17.15 -0.85
N GLY A 30 1.16 17.05 -1.74
CA GLY A 30 1.15 17.69 -3.05
C GLY A 30 0.17 17.08 -4.06
N GLY A 31 -0.50 15.97 -3.73
CA GLY A 31 -1.53 15.34 -4.55
C GLY A 31 -1.51 13.82 -4.49
N HIS A 32 -2.61 13.23 -4.03
CA HIS A 32 -2.80 11.79 -3.90
C HIS A 32 -4.14 11.34 -4.49
N ILE A 33 -4.30 10.02 -4.69
CA ILE A 33 -5.57 9.45 -5.13
C ILE A 33 -6.65 9.74 -4.07
N PRO A 34 -7.87 10.17 -4.46
CA PRO A 34 -8.97 10.43 -3.54
C PRO A 34 -9.21 9.28 -2.55
N GLY A 35 -9.31 9.62 -1.26
CA GLY A 35 -9.51 8.64 -0.19
C GLY A 35 -8.32 7.71 0.11
N ALA A 36 -7.16 7.89 -0.54
CA ALA A 36 -5.95 7.14 -0.22
C ALA A 36 -5.46 7.44 1.20
N VAL A 37 -5.03 6.39 1.90
CA VAL A 37 -4.45 6.51 3.24
C VAL A 37 -2.93 6.57 3.13
N LYS A 38 -2.32 7.55 3.78
CA LYS A 38 -0.87 7.66 3.87
C LYS A 38 -0.28 6.58 4.78
N LEU A 39 0.79 5.93 4.34
CA LEU A 39 1.65 5.09 5.17
C LEU A 39 3.12 5.40 4.85
N ASP A 40 3.97 5.56 5.85
CA ASP A 40 5.42 5.49 5.63
C ASP A 40 5.90 4.07 5.95
N ILE A 41 5.93 3.20 4.94
CA ILE A 41 6.29 1.79 5.15
C ILE A 41 7.77 1.61 5.51
N TYR A 42 8.62 2.57 5.16
CA TYR A 42 10.06 2.49 5.40
C TYR A 42 10.41 2.72 6.87
N GLU A 43 9.63 3.54 7.58
CA GLU A 43 9.75 3.73 9.02
C GLU A 43 9.44 2.45 9.82
N HIS A 44 8.75 1.48 9.22
CA HIS A 44 8.37 0.22 9.85
C HIS A 44 9.36 -0.91 9.50
N HIS A 45 10.59 -0.78 10.01
CA HIS A 45 11.64 -1.80 9.88
C HIS A 45 12.00 -2.42 11.23
N TRP A 46 12.58 -3.63 11.18
CA TRP A 46 12.88 -4.40 12.38
C TRP A 46 14.21 -5.16 12.23
N PRO A 47 15.20 -4.94 13.13
CA PRO A 47 16.51 -5.57 13.01
C PRO A 47 16.62 -6.93 13.71
N ASP A 48 15.76 -7.24 14.69
CA ASP A 48 15.82 -8.50 15.45
C ASP A 48 15.09 -9.63 14.71
N THR A 49 15.86 -10.54 14.11
CA THR A 49 15.38 -11.70 13.36
C THR A 49 15.20 -12.96 14.22
N SER A 50 15.35 -12.86 15.55
CA SER A 50 15.03 -13.97 16.46
C SER A 50 13.54 -14.33 16.39
N PRO A 51 13.14 -15.55 16.83
CA PRO A 51 11.72 -15.91 16.89
C PRO A 51 10.87 -14.92 17.70
N ARG A 52 11.45 -14.28 18.72
CA ARG A 52 10.77 -13.23 19.50
C ARG A 52 10.62 -11.95 18.70
N GLY A 53 11.70 -11.49 18.06
CA GLY A 53 11.70 -10.29 17.23
C GLY A 53 10.69 -10.36 16.09
N VAL A 54 10.65 -11.50 15.38
CA VAL A 54 9.66 -11.75 14.33
C VAL A 54 8.22 -11.65 14.85
N ARG A 55 7.91 -12.20 16.04
CA ARG A 55 6.57 -12.09 16.64
C ARG A 55 6.20 -10.64 16.99
N LEU A 56 7.15 -9.86 17.49
CA LEU A 56 6.93 -8.44 17.81
C LEU A 56 6.71 -7.61 16.54
N PHE A 57 7.47 -7.88 15.48
CA PHE A 57 7.28 -7.23 14.19
C PHE A 57 5.89 -7.54 13.60
N VAL A 58 5.45 -8.81 13.66
CA VAL A 58 4.09 -9.18 13.23
C VAL A 58 3.03 -8.38 13.99
N TRP A 59 3.13 -8.32 15.32
CA TRP A 59 2.20 -7.56 16.16
C TRP A 59 2.21 -6.06 15.81
N GLN A 60 3.39 -5.45 15.65
CA GLN A 60 3.52 -4.06 15.23
C GLN A 60 2.84 -3.81 13.88
N MET A 61 3.11 -4.65 12.88
CA MET A 61 2.52 -4.51 11.56
C MET A 61 1.00 -4.69 11.58
N GLN A 62 0.46 -5.61 12.39
CA GLN A 62 -0.98 -5.76 12.58
C GLN A 62 -1.63 -4.47 13.09
N GLU A 63 -1.01 -3.80 14.09
CA GLU A 63 -1.52 -2.53 14.60
C GLU A 63 -1.43 -1.40 13.57
N VAL A 64 -0.35 -1.36 12.78
CA VAL A 64 -0.19 -0.39 11.68
C VAL A 64 -1.27 -0.59 10.62
N MET A 65 -1.49 -1.83 10.18
CA MET A 65 -2.53 -2.17 9.20
C MET A 65 -3.93 -1.80 9.71
N ARG A 66 -4.23 -2.10 10.97
CA ARG A 66 -5.51 -1.75 11.60
C ARG A 66 -5.75 -0.24 11.60
N ARG A 67 -4.73 0.58 11.88
CA ARG A 67 -4.81 2.05 11.89
C ARG A 67 -5.12 2.64 10.52
N ILE A 68 -4.66 2.00 9.45
CA ILE A 68 -4.93 2.43 8.07
C ILE A 68 -6.16 1.76 7.45
N GLY A 69 -6.93 1.00 8.24
CA GLY A 69 -8.17 0.36 7.80
C GLY A 69 -7.95 -0.86 6.91
N VAL A 70 -6.86 -1.61 7.13
CA VAL A 70 -6.60 -2.94 6.57
C VAL A 70 -6.84 -3.97 7.66
N THR A 71 -7.92 -4.74 7.53
CA THR A 71 -8.40 -5.69 8.56
C THR A 71 -8.47 -7.14 8.08
N GLY A 72 -8.02 -7.41 6.84
CA GLY A 72 -7.90 -8.76 6.28
C GLY A 72 -8.96 -9.13 5.26
N ARG A 73 -9.84 -8.19 4.88
CA ARG A 73 -10.92 -8.41 3.88
C ARG A 73 -10.79 -7.53 2.66
N GLU A 74 -10.06 -6.43 2.81
CA GLU A 74 -9.91 -5.39 1.81
C GLU A 74 -8.92 -5.82 0.74
N ARG A 75 -9.22 -5.52 -0.52
CA ARG A 75 -8.22 -5.52 -1.57
C ARG A 75 -7.34 -4.29 -1.40
N VAL A 76 -6.07 -4.48 -1.05
CA VAL A 76 -5.14 -3.38 -0.81
C VAL A 76 -4.37 -3.06 -2.09
N VAL A 77 -4.38 -1.78 -2.50
CA VAL A 77 -3.58 -1.30 -3.61
C VAL A 77 -2.54 -0.31 -3.09
N ALA A 78 -1.28 -0.72 -3.13
CA ALA A 78 -0.14 0.10 -2.74
C ALA A 78 0.25 1.03 -3.90
N VAL A 79 0.48 2.30 -3.58
CA VAL A 79 0.78 3.34 -4.56
C VAL A 79 2.11 4.00 -4.21
N ASP A 80 3.07 3.86 -5.12
CA ASP A 80 4.33 4.61 -5.15
C ASP A 80 4.29 5.60 -6.34
N GLU A 81 5.39 6.29 -6.64
CA GLU A 81 5.44 7.19 -7.79
C GLU A 81 5.30 6.41 -9.11
N ASP A 82 5.90 5.24 -9.18
CA ASP A 82 5.75 4.20 -10.21
C ASP A 82 5.35 2.85 -9.57
N SER A 83 5.57 1.72 -10.24
CA SER A 83 5.48 0.38 -9.63
C SER A 83 6.69 0.11 -8.71
N GLY A 84 6.91 1.01 -7.76
CA GLY A 84 8.18 1.20 -7.06
C GLY A 84 8.43 0.29 -5.86
N MET A 85 9.65 0.40 -5.33
CA MET A 85 10.15 -0.44 -4.24
C MET A 85 9.30 -0.30 -2.96
N LEU A 86 8.76 0.88 -2.64
CA LEU A 86 7.98 1.05 -1.42
C LEU A 86 6.62 0.37 -1.53
N ALA A 87 5.98 0.45 -2.71
CA ALA A 87 4.75 -0.28 -2.97
C ALA A 87 4.99 -1.80 -2.91
N ALA A 88 6.08 -2.27 -3.54
CA ALA A 88 6.49 -3.68 -3.46
C ALA A 88 6.75 -4.13 -2.01
N ARG A 89 7.40 -3.28 -1.20
CA ARG A 89 7.66 -3.56 0.22
C ARG A 89 6.38 -3.75 1.02
N LEU A 90 5.35 -2.91 0.79
CA LEU A 90 4.05 -3.07 1.45
C LEU A 90 3.36 -4.35 0.98
N VAL A 91 3.28 -4.59 -0.33
CA VAL A 91 2.63 -5.79 -0.89
C VAL A 91 3.31 -7.06 -0.38
N TRP A 92 4.64 -7.12 -0.40
CA TRP A 92 5.38 -8.25 0.16
C TRP A 92 5.08 -8.46 1.65
N THR A 93 4.98 -7.38 2.43
CA THR A 93 4.65 -7.48 3.86
C THR A 93 3.27 -8.08 4.07
N LEU A 94 2.28 -7.61 3.30
CA LEU A 94 0.91 -8.12 3.36
C LEU A 94 0.84 -9.59 2.97
N VAL A 95 1.50 -9.98 1.88
CA VAL A 95 1.58 -11.37 1.44
C VAL A 95 2.25 -12.25 2.51
N TRP A 96 3.36 -11.79 3.10
CA TRP A 96 4.06 -12.52 4.16
C TRP A 96 3.23 -12.68 5.44
N LEU A 97 2.41 -11.68 5.77
CA LEU A 97 1.45 -11.71 6.89
C LEU A 97 0.19 -12.54 6.58
N GLY A 98 0.04 -13.06 5.36
CA GLY A 98 -1.11 -13.87 4.94
C GLY A 98 -2.35 -13.05 4.57
N HIS A 99 -2.19 -11.75 4.27
CA HIS A 99 -3.30 -10.96 3.72
C HIS A 99 -3.68 -11.47 2.33
N PRO A 100 -4.96 -11.74 2.06
CA PRO A 100 -5.37 -12.53 0.89
C PRO A 100 -5.28 -11.77 -0.43
N ASP A 101 -5.33 -10.42 -0.40
CA ASP A 101 -5.41 -9.63 -1.62
C ASP A 101 -4.70 -8.28 -1.51
N ALA A 102 -3.50 -8.23 -2.09
CA ALA A 102 -2.67 -7.03 -2.17
C ALA A 102 -2.01 -6.92 -3.55
N ALA A 103 -1.99 -5.71 -4.09
CA ALA A 103 -1.40 -5.40 -5.39
C ALA A 103 -0.70 -4.03 -5.37
N LEU A 104 0.18 -3.80 -6.33
CA LEU A 104 0.70 -2.47 -6.65
C LEU A 104 -0.21 -1.85 -7.71
N LEU A 105 -0.35 -0.52 -7.71
CA LEU A 105 -0.90 0.17 -8.87
C LEU A 105 0.10 0.08 -10.03
N ASP A 106 -0.31 -0.47 -11.16
CA ASP A 106 0.53 -0.62 -12.35
C ASP A 106 0.92 0.76 -12.91
N GLY A 107 2.20 1.10 -12.82
CA GLY A 107 2.76 2.40 -13.17
C GLY A 107 2.56 3.49 -12.12
N GLY A 108 2.04 3.14 -10.93
CA GLY A 108 1.94 4.03 -9.77
C GLY A 108 1.15 5.32 -10.02
N MET A 109 1.52 6.38 -9.29
CA MET A 109 0.93 7.70 -9.49
C MET A 109 1.21 8.30 -10.86
N GLY A 110 2.31 7.92 -11.51
CA GLY A 110 2.59 8.27 -12.89
C GLY A 110 1.45 7.84 -13.83
N ALA A 111 1.07 6.57 -13.78
CA ALA A 111 -0.03 6.03 -14.58
C ALA A 111 -1.39 6.64 -14.21
N TRP A 112 -1.65 6.83 -12.91
CA TRP A 112 -2.89 7.48 -12.45
C TRP A 112 -3.08 8.88 -13.06
N ARG A 113 -2.02 9.70 -12.99
CA ARG A 113 -2.04 11.07 -13.55
C ARG A 113 -2.14 11.04 -15.07
N ALA A 114 -1.38 10.17 -15.74
CA ALA A 114 -1.42 10.02 -17.20
C ALA A 114 -2.81 9.65 -17.71
N ALA A 115 -3.56 8.87 -16.93
CA ALA A 115 -4.95 8.51 -17.23
C ALA A 115 -5.97 9.62 -16.93
N GLY A 116 -5.54 10.80 -16.44
CA GLY A 116 -6.42 11.87 -16.00
C GLY A 116 -7.17 11.55 -14.70
N GLY A 117 -6.57 10.76 -13.82
CA GLY A 117 -7.13 10.45 -12.50
C GLY A 117 -7.28 11.70 -11.64
N ALA A 118 -8.40 11.80 -10.92
CA ALA A 118 -8.61 12.87 -9.94
C ALA A 118 -7.56 12.79 -8.83
N ILE A 119 -7.19 13.93 -8.25
CA ILE A 119 -6.30 14.00 -7.09
C ILE A 119 -6.94 14.85 -5.98
N GLU A 120 -6.62 14.50 -4.75
CA GLU A 120 -6.95 15.28 -3.56
C GLU A 120 -5.66 15.83 -2.94
N THR A 121 -5.79 16.97 -2.29
CA THR A 121 -4.79 17.57 -1.41
C THR A 121 -5.42 17.68 -0.02
N ARG A 122 -4.64 17.44 1.02
CA ARG A 122 -5.08 17.62 2.41
C ARG A 122 -4.42 18.83 3.02
#